data_AF-X0SNM0-F1
#
_entry.id   AF-X0SNM0-F1
#
_cell.length_a   1.000
_cell.length_b   1.000
_cell.length_c   1.000
_cell.angle_alpha   90.00
_cell.angle_beta   90.00
_cell.angle_gamma   90.00
#
_symmetry.space_group_name_H-M   'P 1'
#
loop_
_entity.id
_entity.type
_entity.pdbx_description
1 polymer ?
#
loop_
_entity_poly.entity_id
_entity_poly.type
_entity_poly.pdbx_seq_one_letter_code
_entity_poly.pdbx_strand_id
1 'polypeptide(L)'
;MTYSEIRNTILEKIPPEAGISRIEFEGPRLSIYMKHPEILHENNQIVGDIAGTIKKRIVIRSDPSVRVRDLEAEKIIKEILSEEAGLVQSYFDPTLGEVTLEVERPGAAIGKGGVNLREIVQKTRWTPKVVRSPPIPSLTIKQIRGYLYSKSKEREKFLRETGESIFRPQFNQSGDVRISYLGSARHVGRSALLIRTRESSLLMDCGINPGTNRAIEMYPRLDIEEFDIDRLDAVVITHAHLDHCGFLPYLYKYGYDGPVYCSEPTSSLMTLLQGDYLDVMTKEGRAPAYGAEDIRDVIIHTIPLDWGEVTDVSPDIRITLHNSGHILGSSLVHLHIGKGLHNIVYTGDFKYGKTLLLSPAVSMFPRVETLIMESTYGAPDNIVP
;
A
#
# COMPACT_ATOMS: atom_id res chain seq x y z
N MET A 1 -8.88 -9.81 20.95
CA MET A 1 -10.34 -9.81 20.89
C MET A 1 -10.76 -10.73 19.78
N THR A 2 -11.78 -11.55 20.00
CA THR A 2 -12.41 -12.35 18.94
C THR A 2 -13.17 -11.45 17.97
N TYR A 3 -13.47 -11.94 16.77
CA TYR A 3 -14.26 -11.18 15.79
C TYR A 3 -15.64 -10.78 16.35
N SER A 4 -16.28 -11.66 17.11
CA SER A 4 -17.57 -11.38 17.76
C SER A 4 -17.47 -10.26 18.79
N GLU A 5 -16.41 -10.22 19.60
CA GLU A 5 -16.16 -9.13 20.55
C GLU A 5 -15.93 -7.78 19.83
N ILE A 6 -15.16 -7.79 18.74
CA ILE A 6 -14.92 -6.62 17.89
C ILE A 6 -16.25 -6.09 17.36
N ARG A 7 -17.08 -6.98 16.81
CA ARG A 7 -18.40 -6.64 16.27
C ARG A 7 -19.32 -6.06 17.32
N ASN A 8 -19.43 -6.67 18.50
CA ASN A 8 -20.29 -6.18 19.57
C ASN A 8 -19.85 -4.81 20.06
N THR A 9 -18.53 -4.59 20.24
CA THR A 9 -17.96 -3.29 20.63
C THR A 9 -18.32 -2.19 19.62
N ILE A 10 -18.31 -2.51 18.33
CA ILE A 10 -18.69 -1.56 17.27
C ILE A 10 -20.17 -1.21 17.36
N LEU A 11 -21.03 -2.24 17.49
CA LEU A 11 -22.49 -2.06 17.54
C LEU A 11 -22.95 -1.28 18.78
N GLU A 12 -22.23 -1.39 19.91
CA GLU A 12 -22.53 -0.63 21.12
C GLU A 12 -22.14 0.85 21.02
N LYS A 13 -21.06 1.16 20.30
CA LYS A 13 -20.50 2.52 20.22
C LYS A 13 -21.04 3.35 19.06
N ILE A 14 -21.45 2.72 17.97
CA ILE A 14 -21.98 3.43 16.80
C ILE A 14 -23.50 3.62 16.95
N PRO A 15 -24.01 4.86 16.78
CA PRO A 15 -25.44 5.13 16.86
C PRO A 15 -26.25 4.28 15.87
N PRO A 16 -27.38 3.66 16.27
CA PRO A 16 -28.21 2.84 15.38
C PRO A 16 -28.67 3.57 14.11
N GLU A 17 -28.81 4.89 14.19
CA GLU A 17 -29.23 5.77 13.08
C GLU A 17 -28.21 5.76 11.92
N ALA A 18 -26.94 5.47 12.19
CA ALA A 18 -25.91 5.31 11.15
C ALA A 18 -26.26 4.15 10.19
N GLY A 19 -27.00 3.14 10.68
CA GLY A 19 -27.46 2.02 9.88
C GLY A 19 -26.30 1.17 9.35
N ILE A 20 -25.52 0.56 10.25
CA ILE A 20 -24.43 -0.36 9.88
C ILE A 20 -25.02 -1.52 9.06
N SER A 21 -24.46 -1.75 7.88
CA SER A 21 -24.86 -2.84 6.99
C SER A 21 -23.92 -4.04 7.09
N ARG A 22 -22.60 -3.80 7.10
CA ARG A 22 -21.57 -4.83 7.22
C ARG A 22 -20.33 -4.29 7.94
N ILE A 23 -19.60 -5.20 8.59
CA ILE A 23 -18.30 -4.96 9.20
C ILE A 23 -17.40 -6.04 8.62
N GLU A 24 -16.30 -5.66 7.99
CA GLU A 24 -15.40 -6.60 7.30
C GLU A 24 -13.95 -6.16 7.47
N PHE A 25 -13.04 -7.13 7.48
CA PHE A 25 -11.63 -6.84 7.33
C PHE A 25 -11.29 -6.70 5.85
N GLU A 26 -10.65 -5.61 5.48
CA GLU A 26 -10.29 -5.31 4.10
C GLU A 26 -8.85 -4.77 4.04
N GLY A 27 -7.95 -5.63 3.59
CA GLY A 27 -6.52 -5.42 3.73
C GLY A 27 -6.15 -5.22 5.20
N PRO A 28 -5.27 -4.25 5.53
CA PRO A 28 -4.83 -4.02 6.91
C PRO A 28 -5.85 -3.22 7.76
N ARG A 29 -7.11 -3.10 7.33
CA ARG A 29 -8.11 -2.20 7.91
C ARG A 29 -9.39 -2.94 8.27
N LEU A 30 -10.05 -2.46 9.32
CA LEU A 30 -11.41 -2.86 9.67
C LEU A 30 -12.39 -1.85 9.08
N SER A 31 -13.10 -2.26 8.03
CA SER A 31 -14.07 -1.43 7.33
C SER A 31 -15.46 -1.60 7.94
N ILE A 32 -16.10 -0.47 8.25
CA ILE A 32 -17.47 -0.42 8.76
C ILE A 32 -18.32 0.26 7.69
N TYR A 33 -19.19 -0.51 7.06
CA TYR A 33 -20.11 -0.02 6.05
C TYR A 33 -21.42 0.41 6.67
N MET A 34 -21.92 1.56 6.25
CA MET A 34 -23.15 2.13 6.78
C MET A 34 -23.95 2.90 5.74
N LYS A 35 -25.25 3.00 5.98
CA LYS A 35 -26.18 3.71 5.09
C LYS A 35 -26.12 5.23 5.25
N HIS A 36 -25.74 5.70 6.44
CA HIS A 36 -25.68 7.12 6.80
C HIS A 36 -24.30 7.51 7.37
N PRO A 37 -23.23 7.50 6.54
CA PRO A 37 -21.86 7.81 6.96
C PRO A 37 -21.64 9.24 7.45
N GLU A 38 -22.51 10.18 7.07
CA GLU A 38 -22.50 11.58 7.48
C GLU A 38 -22.59 11.75 9.00
N ILE A 39 -23.28 10.84 9.70
CA ILE A 39 -23.52 10.91 11.14
C ILE A 39 -22.20 10.82 11.92
N LEU A 40 -21.24 10.04 11.42
CA LEU A 40 -19.93 9.91 12.07
C LEU A 40 -18.95 11.01 11.67
N HIS A 41 -19.15 11.67 10.53
CA HIS A 41 -18.36 12.84 10.14
C HIS A 41 -18.58 14.05 11.07
N GLU A 42 -19.75 14.10 11.73
CA GLU A 42 -20.07 15.11 12.72
C GLU A 42 -19.47 14.81 14.10
N ASN A 43 -19.08 13.54 14.36
CA ASN A 43 -18.60 13.08 15.66
C ASN A 43 -17.36 12.16 15.53
N ASN A 44 -16.23 12.75 15.11
CA ASN A 44 -14.95 12.04 14.92
C ASN A 44 -14.42 11.32 16.17
N GLN A 45 -14.91 11.65 17.36
CA GLN A 45 -14.46 11.05 18.62
C GLN A 45 -14.84 9.57 18.70
N ILE A 46 -16.00 9.19 18.15
CA ILE A 46 -16.51 7.81 18.16
C ILE A 46 -15.51 6.86 17.48
N VAL A 47 -15.03 7.23 16.28
CA VAL A 47 -14.09 6.38 15.52
C VAL A 47 -12.76 6.24 16.27
N GLY A 48 -12.27 7.32 16.88
CA GLY A 48 -11.06 7.29 17.71
C GLY A 48 -11.20 6.38 18.93
N ASP A 49 -12.34 6.45 19.63
CA ASP A 49 -12.61 5.64 20.82
C ASP A 49 -12.74 4.15 20.49
N ILE A 50 -13.37 3.81 19.35
CA ILE A 50 -13.46 2.44 18.88
C ILE A 50 -12.05 1.93 18.50
N ALA A 51 -11.29 2.72 17.72
CA ALA A 51 -9.94 2.34 17.30
C ALA A 51 -9.00 2.13 18.50
N GLY A 52 -9.08 2.99 19.53
CA GLY A 52 -8.31 2.85 20.78
C GLY A 52 -8.67 1.60 21.59
N THR A 53 -9.94 1.18 21.55
CA THR A 53 -10.42 -0.02 22.23
C THR A 53 -10.00 -1.30 21.50
N ILE A 54 -10.23 -1.34 20.20
CA ILE A 54 -10.01 -2.53 19.36
C ILE A 54 -8.52 -2.69 18.99
N LYS A 55 -7.74 -1.58 19.06
CA LYS A 55 -6.33 -1.50 18.66
C LYS A 55 -6.08 -1.95 17.22
N LYS A 56 -7.03 -1.62 16.34
CA LYS A 56 -6.98 -1.84 14.89
C LYS A 56 -7.35 -0.56 14.18
N ARG A 57 -6.85 -0.38 12.95
CA ARG A 57 -7.20 0.77 12.12
C ARG A 57 -8.61 0.59 11.57
N ILE A 58 -9.48 1.57 11.81
CA ILE A 58 -10.89 1.54 11.40
C ILE A 58 -11.09 2.54 10.27
N VAL A 59 -11.87 2.12 9.27
CA VAL A 59 -12.31 3.00 8.19
C VAL A 59 -13.83 2.93 8.08
N ILE A 60 -14.45 4.09 7.96
CA ILE A 60 -15.88 4.21 7.71
C ILE A 60 -16.10 4.26 6.20
N ARG A 61 -17.01 3.41 5.70
CA ARG A 61 -17.38 3.36 4.29
C ARG A 61 -18.89 3.47 4.12
N SER A 62 -19.28 4.02 2.99
CA SER A 62 -20.68 4.07 2.59
C SER A 62 -21.10 2.74 1.97
N ASP A 63 -22.27 2.25 2.35
CA ASP A 63 -22.83 1.06 1.72
C ASP A 63 -23.00 1.27 0.20
N PRO A 64 -22.57 0.32 -0.65
CA PRO A 64 -22.75 0.42 -2.10
C PRO A 64 -24.19 0.69 -2.55
N SER A 65 -25.19 0.20 -1.83
CA SER A 65 -26.62 0.35 -2.17
C SER A 65 -27.16 1.77 -2.01
N VAL A 66 -26.49 2.63 -1.22
CA VAL A 66 -26.93 4.02 -0.97
C VAL A 66 -26.10 5.04 -1.73
N ARG A 67 -25.03 4.62 -2.43
CA ARG A 67 -24.19 5.51 -3.22
C ARG A 67 -24.91 5.95 -4.49
N VAL A 68 -24.88 7.26 -4.73
CA VAL A 68 -25.36 7.83 -6.00
C VAL A 68 -24.44 7.35 -7.13
N ARG A 69 -25.02 7.07 -8.31
CA ARG A 69 -24.23 6.62 -9.47
C ARG A 69 -23.26 7.68 -9.93
N ASP A 70 -22.09 7.27 -10.39
CA ASP A 70 -20.93 8.13 -10.70
C ASP A 70 -21.29 9.37 -11.53
N LEU A 71 -22.01 9.20 -12.65
CA LEU A 71 -22.41 10.31 -13.54
C LEU A 71 -23.34 11.34 -12.87
N GLU A 72 -24.15 10.90 -11.93
CA GLU A 72 -25.07 11.76 -11.18
C GLU A 72 -24.34 12.41 -10.00
N ALA A 73 -23.50 11.64 -9.30
CA ALA A 73 -22.62 12.14 -8.25
C ALA A 73 -21.69 13.24 -8.78
N GLU A 74 -21.12 13.07 -9.98
CA GLU A 74 -20.27 14.08 -10.61
C GLU A 74 -21.04 15.40 -10.87
N LYS A 75 -22.31 15.34 -11.27
CA LYS A 75 -23.15 16.54 -11.44
C LYS A 75 -23.39 17.24 -10.11
N ILE A 76 -23.77 16.48 -9.08
CA ILE A 76 -23.99 17.01 -7.73
C ILE A 76 -22.71 17.67 -7.21
N ILE A 77 -21.55 17.03 -7.40
CA ILE A 77 -20.25 17.57 -6.98
C ILE A 77 -19.95 18.87 -7.72
N LYS A 78 -20.21 18.96 -9.03
CA LYS A 78 -20.04 20.21 -9.80
C LYS A 78 -20.95 21.33 -9.33
N GLU A 79 -22.15 21.02 -8.83
CA GLU A 79 -23.07 22.02 -8.27
C GLU A 79 -22.63 22.51 -6.89
N ILE A 80 -22.06 21.64 -6.06
CA ILE A 80 -21.57 21.98 -4.70
C ILE A 80 -20.26 22.80 -4.79
N LEU A 81 -19.36 22.41 -5.70
CA LEU A 81 -18.08 23.08 -5.85
C LEU A 81 -18.25 24.39 -6.63
N SER A 82 -17.85 25.51 -6.03
CA SER A 82 -17.78 26.81 -6.70
C SER A 82 -16.88 26.76 -7.94
N GLU A 83 -17.13 27.59 -8.96
CA GLU A 83 -16.21 27.76 -10.10
C GLU A 83 -14.78 28.08 -9.67
N GLU A 84 -14.61 28.81 -8.55
CA GLU A 84 -13.31 29.12 -7.96
C GLU A 84 -12.49 27.89 -7.53
N ALA A 85 -13.14 26.76 -7.25
CA ALA A 85 -12.45 25.52 -6.91
C ALA A 85 -11.67 24.98 -8.11
N GLY A 86 -12.15 25.25 -9.33
CA GLY A 86 -11.54 24.78 -10.58
C GLY A 86 -11.48 23.25 -10.62
N LEU A 87 -12.63 22.57 -10.54
CA LEU A 87 -12.67 21.10 -10.66
C LEU A 87 -12.21 20.69 -12.06
N VAL A 88 -11.10 19.98 -12.13
CA VAL A 88 -10.52 19.47 -13.38
C VAL A 88 -11.12 18.12 -13.73
N GLN A 89 -11.15 17.20 -12.77
CA GLN A 89 -11.68 15.85 -12.96
C GLN A 89 -12.01 15.16 -11.64
N SER A 90 -12.85 14.13 -11.72
CA SER A 90 -13.21 13.26 -10.61
C SER A 90 -12.89 11.80 -10.93
N TYR A 91 -12.35 11.07 -9.96
CA TYR A 91 -12.04 9.65 -10.06
C TYR A 91 -12.74 8.89 -8.96
N PHE A 92 -13.65 8.00 -9.33
CA PHE A 92 -14.38 7.17 -8.38
C PHE A 92 -13.60 5.88 -8.09
N ASP A 93 -13.49 5.50 -6.82
CA ASP A 93 -13.05 4.18 -6.38
C ASP A 93 -14.23 3.44 -5.77
N PRO A 94 -14.96 2.63 -6.57
CA PRO A 94 -16.13 1.92 -6.08
C PRO A 94 -15.81 0.90 -4.98
N THR A 95 -14.57 0.42 -4.89
CA THR A 95 -14.11 -0.53 -3.86
C THR A 95 -14.07 0.15 -2.49
N LEU A 96 -13.46 1.34 -2.44
CA LEU A 96 -13.28 2.09 -1.19
C LEU A 96 -14.49 2.98 -0.85
N GLY A 97 -15.33 3.30 -1.84
CA GLY A 97 -16.41 4.29 -1.65
C GLY A 97 -15.91 5.73 -1.66
N GLU A 98 -14.77 5.96 -2.30
CA GLU A 98 -14.09 7.26 -2.33
C GLU A 98 -14.19 7.91 -3.71
N VAL A 99 -14.19 9.24 -3.74
CA VAL A 99 -14.06 10.03 -4.97
C VAL A 99 -12.89 10.99 -4.84
N THR A 100 -11.87 10.82 -5.66
CA THR A 100 -10.74 11.76 -5.73
C THR A 100 -11.11 12.92 -6.63
N LEU A 101 -11.06 14.14 -6.09
CA LEU A 101 -11.39 15.38 -6.77
C LEU A 101 -10.10 16.15 -7.07
N GLU A 102 -9.72 16.21 -8.34
CA GLU A 102 -8.57 17.01 -8.78
C GLU A 102 -9.03 18.42 -9.07
N VAL A 103 -8.51 19.37 -8.29
CA VAL A 103 -8.97 20.78 -8.30
C VAL A 103 -7.79 21.74 -8.40
N GLU A 104 -8.00 22.90 -8.99
CA GLU A 104 -6.97 23.96 -9.01
C GLU A 104 -6.73 24.55 -7.62
N ARG A 105 -7.81 24.76 -6.85
CA ARG A 105 -7.77 25.38 -5.52
C ARG A 105 -8.39 24.47 -4.45
N PRO A 106 -7.58 23.61 -3.79
CA PRO A 106 -8.08 22.70 -2.74
C PRO A 106 -8.82 23.39 -1.60
N GLY A 107 -8.37 24.56 -1.14
CA GLY A 107 -9.03 25.29 -0.05
C GLY A 107 -10.47 25.70 -0.39
N ALA A 108 -10.72 26.15 -1.62
CA ALA A 108 -12.06 26.48 -2.10
C ALA A 108 -12.92 25.22 -2.27
N ALA A 109 -12.33 24.12 -2.74
CA ALA A 109 -13.04 22.86 -2.88
C ALA A 109 -13.48 22.25 -1.53
N ILE A 110 -12.62 22.32 -0.50
CA ILE A 110 -12.93 21.82 0.85
C ILE A 110 -13.99 22.70 1.55
N GLY A 111 -13.92 24.01 1.33
CA GLY A 111 -14.78 24.99 1.99
C GLY A 111 -14.41 25.23 3.47
N LYS A 112 -14.97 26.29 4.06
CA LYS A 112 -14.68 26.64 5.47
C LYS A 112 -15.13 25.50 6.39
N GLY A 113 -14.20 24.96 7.17
CA GLY A 113 -14.47 23.85 8.08
C GLY A 113 -14.96 22.57 7.40
N GLY A 114 -14.63 22.36 6.12
CA GLY A 114 -15.00 21.14 5.38
C GLY A 114 -16.46 21.06 4.96
N VAL A 115 -17.18 22.18 4.89
CA VAL A 115 -18.62 22.21 4.60
C VAL A 115 -18.97 21.54 3.27
N ASN A 116 -18.19 21.78 2.21
CA ASN A 116 -18.43 21.17 0.90
C ASN A 116 -18.21 19.67 0.93
N LEU A 117 -17.19 19.19 1.66
CA LEU A 117 -16.93 17.75 1.79
C LEU A 117 -18.09 17.04 2.49
N ARG A 118 -18.59 17.62 3.58
CA ARG A 118 -19.77 17.10 4.29
C ARG A 118 -21.00 17.09 3.40
N GLU A 119 -21.23 18.16 2.64
CA GLU A 119 -22.36 18.24 1.71
C GLU A 119 -22.26 17.19 0.60
N ILE A 120 -21.05 16.93 0.07
CA ILE A 120 -20.81 15.86 -0.90
C ILE A 120 -21.14 14.50 -0.30
N VAL A 121 -20.65 14.18 0.90
CA VAL A 121 -20.98 12.92 1.60
C VAL A 121 -22.48 12.80 1.84
N GLN A 122 -23.13 13.89 2.27
CA GLN A 122 -24.57 13.90 2.55
C GLN A 122 -25.41 13.65 1.30
N LYS A 123 -25.09 14.31 0.17
CA LYS A 123 -25.88 14.22 -1.06
C LYS A 123 -25.54 13.01 -1.92
N THR A 124 -24.29 12.54 -1.90
CA THR A 124 -23.81 11.50 -2.84
C THR A 124 -23.48 10.16 -2.16
N ARG A 125 -23.24 10.18 -0.85
CA ARG A 125 -22.63 9.09 -0.07
C ARG A 125 -21.23 8.68 -0.53
N TRP A 126 -20.57 9.44 -1.37
CA TRP A 126 -19.15 9.22 -1.68
C TRP A 126 -18.28 9.99 -0.71
N THR A 127 -17.17 9.39 -0.28
CA THR A 127 -16.17 10.06 0.56
C THR A 127 -15.21 10.86 -0.33
N PRO A 128 -15.21 12.20 -0.27
CA PRO A 128 -14.37 13.01 -1.15
C PRO A 128 -12.92 13.09 -0.64
N LYS A 129 -11.96 12.82 -1.53
CA LYS A 129 -10.53 13.10 -1.34
C LYS A 129 -10.12 14.23 -2.27
N VAL A 130 -9.90 15.42 -1.72
CA VAL A 130 -9.49 16.58 -2.52
C VAL A 130 -7.97 16.58 -2.72
N VAL A 131 -7.54 16.66 -3.97
CA VAL A 131 -6.13 16.79 -4.35
C VAL A 131 -5.95 17.96 -5.31
N ARG A 132 -4.79 18.61 -5.26
CA ARG A 132 -4.47 19.64 -6.25
C ARG A 132 -4.22 18.98 -7.61
N SER A 133 -4.81 19.53 -8.68
CA SER A 133 -4.52 19.10 -10.04
C SER A 133 -3.02 19.23 -10.34
N PRO A 134 -2.36 18.16 -10.81
CA PRO A 134 -0.93 18.21 -11.09
C PRO A 134 -0.68 19.09 -12.33
N PRO A 135 0.45 19.84 -12.36
CA PRO A 135 0.80 20.64 -13.54
C PRO A 135 1.08 19.77 -14.77
N ILE A 136 1.49 18.51 -14.56
CA ILE A 136 1.75 17.53 -15.61
C ILE A 136 0.89 16.29 -15.31
N PRO A 137 -0.09 15.96 -16.17
CA PRO A 137 -0.88 14.74 -15.99
C PRO A 137 -0.02 13.50 -16.26
N SER A 138 -0.20 12.46 -15.43
CA SER A 138 0.48 11.17 -15.61
C SER A 138 -0.44 10.16 -16.28
N LEU A 139 -0.03 9.66 -17.45
CA LEU A 139 -0.75 8.59 -18.15
C LEU A 139 -0.76 7.29 -17.33
N THR A 140 0.35 6.96 -16.68
CA THR A 140 0.47 5.75 -15.84
C THR A 140 -0.53 5.76 -14.69
N ILE A 141 -0.63 6.88 -13.95
CA ILE A 141 -1.59 7.00 -12.85
C ILE A 141 -3.03 6.87 -13.37
N LYS A 142 -3.33 7.51 -14.51
CA LYS A 142 -4.65 7.39 -15.15
C LYS A 142 -4.97 5.94 -15.54
N GLN A 143 -4.00 5.21 -16.10
CA GLN A 143 -4.16 3.80 -16.47
C GLN A 143 -4.37 2.90 -15.25
N ILE A 144 -3.57 3.07 -14.19
CA ILE A 144 -3.71 2.33 -12.93
C ILE A 144 -5.11 2.54 -12.34
N ARG A 145 -5.55 3.80 -12.20
CA ARG A 145 -6.89 4.13 -11.67
C ARG A 145 -8.00 3.55 -12.53
N GLY A 146 -7.90 3.67 -13.85
CA GLY A 146 -8.87 3.09 -14.77
C GLY A 146 -8.94 1.57 -14.69
N TYR A 147 -7.79 0.91 -14.53
CA TYR A 147 -7.72 -0.54 -14.37
C TYR A 147 -8.35 -0.99 -13.05
N LEU A 148 -7.98 -0.38 -11.92
CA LEU A 148 -8.57 -0.65 -10.60
C LEU A 148 -10.10 -0.42 -10.60
N TYR A 149 -10.58 0.65 -11.25
CA TYR A 149 -12.01 0.88 -11.41
C TYR A 149 -12.69 -0.28 -12.15
N SER A 150 -12.13 -0.68 -13.29
CA SER A 150 -12.66 -1.78 -14.12
C SER A 150 -12.65 -3.14 -13.39
N LYS A 151 -11.74 -3.30 -12.42
CA LYS A 151 -11.55 -4.52 -11.63
C LYS A 151 -12.01 -4.39 -10.18
N SER A 152 -12.87 -3.43 -9.87
CA SER A 152 -13.29 -3.13 -8.51
C SER A 152 -13.87 -4.32 -7.72
N LYS A 153 -14.65 -5.20 -8.36
CA LYS A 153 -15.18 -6.41 -7.70
C LYS A 153 -14.08 -7.40 -7.31
N GLU A 154 -13.08 -7.54 -8.17
CA GLU A 154 -11.90 -8.39 -7.94
C GLU A 154 -11.06 -7.80 -6.82
N ARG A 155 -10.85 -6.47 -6.84
CA ARG A 155 -10.16 -5.74 -5.79
C ARG A 155 -10.87 -5.83 -4.44
N GLU A 156 -12.20 -5.75 -4.40
CA GLU A 156 -13.01 -5.93 -3.17
C GLU A 156 -12.79 -7.33 -2.58
N LYS A 157 -12.85 -8.36 -3.42
CA LYS A 157 -12.58 -9.75 -3.02
C LYS A 157 -11.16 -9.89 -2.46
N PHE A 158 -10.15 -9.41 -3.19
CA PHE A 158 -8.74 -9.44 -2.78
C PHE A 158 -8.53 -8.76 -1.42
N LEU A 159 -9.09 -7.57 -1.22
CA LEU A 159 -8.96 -6.86 0.06
C LEU A 159 -9.60 -7.67 1.19
N ARG A 160 -10.77 -8.27 0.98
CA ARG A 160 -11.42 -9.09 2.00
C ARG A 160 -10.57 -10.31 2.38
N GLU A 161 -10.10 -11.06 1.39
CA GLU A 161 -9.24 -12.25 1.62
C GLU A 161 -7.93 -11.88 2.32
N THR A 162 -7.33 -10.75 1.93
CA THR A 162 -6.16 -10.20 2.61
C THR A 162 -6.46 -9.86 4.06
N GLY A 163 -7.61 -9.23 4.34
CA GLY A 163 -8.01 -8.89 5.71
C GLY A 163 -8.24 -10.12 6.58
N GLU A 164 -8.90 -11.14 6.04
CA GLU A 164 -9.09 -12.43 6.72
C GLU A 164 -7.73 -13.10 7.03
N SER A 165 -6.79 -13.05 6.08
CA SER A 165 -5.44 -13.58 6.27
C SER A 165 -4.66 -12.83 7.36
N ILE A 166 -4.65 -11.49 7.35
CA ILE A 166 -3.92 -10.67 8.34
C ILE A 166 -4.46 -10.88 9.75
N PHE A 167 -5.78 -10.97 9.90
CA PHE A 167 -6.44 -11.01 11.20
C PHE A 167 -6.87 -12.40 11.65
N ARG A 168 -6.36 -13.45 11.00
CA ARG A 168 -6.52 -14.83 11.46
C ARG A 168 -5.95 -15.02 12.88
N PRO A 169 -6.47 -15.97 13.68
CA PRO A 169 -5.84 -16.34 14.94
C PRO A 169 -4.41 -16.82 14.74
N GLN A 170 -3.51 -16.46 15.65
CA GLN A 170 -2.15 -17.01 15.70
C GLN A 170 -2.21 -18.48 16.16
N PHE A 171 -1.53 -19.38 15.46
CA PHE A 171 -1.42 -20.79 15.84
C PHE A 171 -0.20 -21.04 16.73
N ASN A 172 0.96 -20.51 16.35
CA ASN A 172 2.16 -20.43 17.17
C ASN A 172 2.37 -19.00 17.68
N GLN A 173 3.13 -18.87 18.76
CA GLN A 173 3.75 -17.60 19.09
C GLN A 173 4.86 -17.31 18.06
N SER A 174 5.11 -16.03 17.74
CA SER A 174 6.13 -15.60 16.76
C SER A 174 7.45 -16.36 16.89
N GLY A 175 7.89 -16.62 18.13
CA GLY A 175 9.01 -17.49 18.44
C GLY A 175 10.34 -16.92 17.95
N ASP A 176 10.98 -17.61 17.01
CA ASP A 176 12.21 -17.17 16.36
C ASP A 176 11.93 -16.34 15.10
N VAL A 177 12.84 -15.40 14.81
CA VAL A 177 12.84 -14.60 13.58
C VAL A 177 14.06 -15.01 12.75
N ARG A 178 13.84 -15.34 11.48
CA ARG A 178 14.89 -15.73 10.53
C ARG A 178 14.88 -14.80 9.32
N ILE A 179 16.08 -14.50 8.81
CA ILE A 179 16.29 -13.68 7.63
C ILE A 179 17.13 -14.51 6.65
N SER A 180 16.57 -14.83 5.48
CA SER A 180 17.27 -15.51 4.38
C SER A 180 17.49 -14.52 3.24
N TYR A 181 18.74 -14.38 2.81
CA TYR A 181 19.10 -13.54 1.67
C TYR A 181 18.92 -14.34 0.38
N LEU A 182 17.91 -13.99 -0.41
CA LEU A 182 17.64 -14.61 -1.72
C LEU A 182 18.40 -13.90 -2.85
N GLY A 183 18.81 -12.66 -2.63
CA GLY A 183 19.64 -11.85 -3.52
C GLY A 183 20.24 -10.64 -2.80
N SER A 184 21.06 -9.85 -3.50
CA SER A 184 21.73 -8.63 -3.00
C SER A 184 22.61 -8.82 -1.74
N ALA A 185 23.07 -10.05 -1.48
CA ALA A 185 24.13 -10.33 -0.52
C ALA A 185 25.48 -10.39 -1.24
N ARG A 186 26.37 -9.41 -0.97
CA ARG A 186 27.69 -9.24 -1.61
C ARG A 186 27.66 -8.95 -3.11
N HIS A 187 26.57 -8.40 -3.62
CA HIS A 187 26.44 -7.88 -4.98
C HIS A 187 25.31 -6.86 -5.04
N VAL A 188 25.34 -5.97 -6.04
CA VAL A 188 24.22 -5.08 -6.38
C VAL A 188 23.34 -5.76 -7.43
N GLY A 189 22.03 -5.55 -7.34
CA GLY A 189 21.04 -6.20 -8.20
C GLY A 189 20.25 -7.27 -7.48
N ARG A 190 19.04 -7.55 -8.00
CA ARG A 190 18.13 -8.63 -7.55
C ARG A 190 17.87 -8.68 -6.04
N SER A 191 17.67 -7.53 -5.41
CA SER A 191 17.34 -7.43 -3.99
C SER A 191 16.09 -8.23 -3.65
N ALA A 192 16.23 -9.14 -2.68
CA ALA A 192 15.19 -10.02 -2.17
C ALA A 192 15.63 -10.63 -0.84
N LEU A 193 14.93 -10.31 0.25
CA LEU A 193 15.18 -10.85 1.58
C LEU A 193 13.90 -11.46 2.14
N LEU A 194 13.97 -12.73 2.53
CA LEU A 194 12.85 -13.44 3.15
C LEU A 194 12.94 -13.33 4.67
N ILE A 195 11.94 -12.71 5.29
CA ILE A 195 11.81 -12.58 6.74
C ILE A 195 10.71 -13.53 7.20
N ARG A 196 11.07 -14.49 8.07
CA ARG A 196 10.13 -15.50 8.59
C ARG A 196 10.04 -15.45 10.10
N THR A 197 8.82 -15.60 10.61
CA THR A 197 8.52 -16.02 11.98
C THR A 197 7.99 -17.46 11.94
N ARG A 198 7.55 -17.99 13.08
CA ARG A 198 6.82 -19.26 13.09
C ARG A 198 5.44 -19.17 12.41
N GLU A 199 4.86 -17.96 12.36
CA GLU A 199 3.51 -17.72 11.84
C GLU A 199 3.46 -17.09 10.47
N SER A 200 4.49 -16.33 10.11
CA SER A 200 4.44 -15.44 8.95
C SER A 200 5.71 -15.47 8.11
N SER A 201 5.55 -15.15 6.84
CA SER A 201 6.60 -15.09 5.84
C SER A 201 6.40 -13.83 4.99
N LEU A 202 7.36 -12.91 5.05
CA LEU A 202 7.35 -11.68 4.27
C LEU A 202 8.57 -11.64 3.36
N LEU A 203 8.38 -11.18 2.13
CA LEU A 203 9.47 -10.93 1.20
C LEU A 203 9.72 -9.42 1.11
N MET A 204 10.91 -8.97 1.47
CA MET A 204 11.36 -7.59 1.28
C MET A 204 12.06 -7.49 -0.09
N ASP A 205 11.52 -6.66 -0.97
CA ASP A 205 11.93 -6.51 -2.37
C ASP A 205 11.87 -7.82 -3.19
N CYS A 206 11.76 -7.67 -4.50
CA CYS A 206 11.89 -8.77 -5.45
C CYS A 206 12.37 -8.18 -6.79
N GLY A 207 13.67 -7.95 -6.88
CA GLY A 207 14.28 -7.26 -8.01
C GLY A 207 14.93 -8.14 -9.06
N ILE A 208 15.41 -7.53 -10.14
CA ILE A 208 16.29 -8.13 -11.14
C ILE A 208 17.71 -7.55 -11.07
N ASN A 209 18.72 -8.27 -11.55
CA ASN A 209 20.03 -7.71 -11.79
C ASN A 209 20.19 -7.39 -13.29
N PRO A 210 20.10 -6.11 -13.70
CA PRO A 210 20.21 -5.75 -15.11
C PRO A 210 21.64 -5.87 -15.67
N GLY A 211 22.65 -6.04 -14.80
CA GLY A 211 24.06 -6.13 -15.20
C GLY A 211 24.48 -7.49 -15.76
N THR A 212 23.57 -8.47 -15.85
CA THR A 212 23.85 -9.82 -16.30
C THR A 212 22.68 -10.41 -17.08
N ASN A 213 22.99 -11.25 -18.06
CA ASN A 213 22.00 -12.01 -18.82
C ASN A 213 21.93 -13.49 -18.38
N ARG A 214 22.72 -13.88 -17.37
CA ARG A 214 22.70 -15.23 -16.82
C ARG A 214 21.60 -15.33 -15.79
N ALA A 215 20.57 -16.14 -16.05
CA ALA A 215 19.39 -16.26 -15.18
C ALA A 215 19.74 -16.49 -13.70
N ILE A 216 20.75 -17.33 -13.41
CA ILE A 216 21.22 -17.64 -12.04
C ILE A 216 21.80 -16.43 -11.29
N GLU A 217 22.20 -15.37 -12.00
CA GLU A 217 22.72 -14.11 -11.46
C GLU A 217 21.71 -12.96 -11.59
N MET A 218 20.80 -13.09 -12.55
CA MET A 218 19.80 -12.08 -12.89
C MET A 218 18.65 -12.05 -11.88
N TYR A 219 18.26 -13.21 -11.35
CA TYR A 219 17.07 -13.33 -10.52
C TYR A 219 17.38 -13.76 -9.08
N PRO A 220 16.50 -13.42 -8.11
CA PRO A 220 16.56 -13.94 -6.75
C PRO A 220 16.50 -15.48 -6.73
N ARG A 221 17.13 -16.09 -5.72
CA ARG A 221 17.12 -17.53 -5.49
C ARG A 221 15.80 -17.97 -4.86
N LEU A 222 14.73 -17.97 -5.65
CA LEU A 222 13.41 -18.49 -5.27
C LEU A 222 13.32 -20.03 -5.35
N ASP A 223 14.41 -20.68 -5.76
CA ASP A 223 14.55 -22.12 -5.94
C ASP A 223 15.09 -22.85 -4.69
N ILE A 224 15.20 -22.16 -3.55
CA ILE A 224 15.66 -22.75 -2.30
C ILE A 224 14.50 -23.31 -1.48
N GLU A 225 14.75 -24.36 -0.69
CA GLU A 225 13.73 -25.01 0.14
C GLU A 225 13.07 -24.07 1.17
N GLU A 226 13.76 -23.01 1.56
CA GLU A 226 13.25 -22.04 2.54
C GLU A 226 12.21 -21.09 1.95
N PHE A 227 12.13 -20.94 0.63
CA PHE A 227 11.15 -20.10 -0.05
C PHE A 227 9.97 -20.93 -0.52
N ASP A 228 8.78 -20.53 -0.10
CA ASP A 228 7.52 -21.18 -0.45
C ASP A 228 6.49 -20.09 -0.74
N ILE A 229 6.06 -20.02 -1.99
CA ILE A 229 5.18 -18.95 -2.50
C ILE A 229 3.78 -19.02 -1.86
N ASP A 230 3.30 -20.23 -1.58
CA ASP A 230 1.97 -20.46 -0.99
C ASP A 230 1.93 -20.07 0.49
N ARG A 231 3.10 -19.92 1.12
CA ARG A 231 3.25 -19.50 2.51
C ARG A 231 3.60 -18.03 2.66
N LEU A 232 3.72 -17.28 1.56
CA LEU A 232 4.10 -15.88 1.58
C LEU A 232 2.89 -15.01 1.97
N ASP A 233 2.92 -14.37 3.13
CA ASP A 233 1.82 -13.50 3.58
C ASP A 233 1.81 -12.15 2.85
N ALA A 234 2.99 -11.63 2.52
CA ALA A 234 3.12 -10.32 1.88
C ALA A 234 4.48 -10.11 1.19
N VAL A 235 4.49 -9.23 0.20
CA VAL A 235 5.71 -8.63 -0.34
C VAL A 235 5.74 -7.15 0.02
N VAL A 236 6.90 -6.63 0.43
CA VAL A 236 7.09 -5.21 0.73
C VAL A 236 8.16 -4.65 -0.20
N ILE A 237 7.83 -3.62 -0.98
CA ILE A 237 8.74 -2.98 -1.92
C ILE A 237 9.22 -1.65 -1.34
N THR A 238 10.53 -1.52 -1.18
CA THR A 238 11.17 -0.32 -0.61
C THR A 238 11.05 0.88 -1.56
N HIS A 239 11.33 0.65 -2.85
CA HIS A 239 11.28 1.68 -3.88
C HIS A 239 11.19 1.06 -5.29
N ALA A 240 11.00 1.91 -6.30
CA ALA A 240 10.59 1.49 -7.64
C ALA A 240 11.72 1.09 -8.58
N HIS A 241 13.00 1.08 -8.16
CA HIS A 241 14.05 0.62 -9.07
C HIS A 241 13.88 -0.87 -9.39
N LEU A 242 14.22 -1.26 -10.62
CA LEU A 242 14.02 -2.61 -11.12
C LEU A 242 14.81 -3.65 -10.33
N ASP A 243 15.93 -3.28 -9.73
CA ASP A 243 16.70 -4.15 -8.85
C ASP A 243 16.10 -4.36 -7.45
N HIS A 244 14.94 -3.74 -7.18
CA HIS A 244 14.13 -3.95 -5.98
C HIS A 244 12.70 -4.42 -6.28
N CYS A 245 12.15 -4.15 -7.47
CA CYS A 245 10.78 -4.53 -7.79
C CYS A 245 10.59 -5.22 -9.15
N GLY A 246 11.65 -5.35 -9.94
CA GLY A 246 11.58 -5.80 -11.32
C GLY A 246 11.24 -7.29 -11.48
N PHE A 247 11.39 -8.12 -10.45
CA PHE A 247 11.03 -9.54 -10.51
C PHE A 247 9.72 -9.86 -9.77
N LEU A 248 9.09 -8.86 -9.14
CA LEU A 248 7.80 -9.02 -8.46
C LEU A 248 6.70 -9.65 -9.33
N PRO A 249 6.49 -9.26 -10.60
CA PRO A 249 5.42 -9.85 -11.42
C PRO A 249 5.64 -11.35 -11.68
N TYR A 250 6.88 -11.83 -11.60
CA TYR A 250 7.17 -13.26 -11.69
C TYR A 250 6.48 -14.06 -10.58
N LEU A 251 6.32 -13.49 -9.38
CA LEU A 251 5.61 -14.19 -8.29
C LEU A 251 4.15 -14.46 -8.67
N TYR A 252 3.46 -13.47 -9.23
CA TYR A 252 2.06 -13.60 -9.66
C TYR A 252 1.89 -14.64 -10.78
N LYS A 253 2.80 -14.62 -11.76
CA LYS A 253 2.85 -15.63 -12.82
C LYS A 253 2.91 -17.07 -12.27
N TYR A 254 3.57 -17.26 -11.13
CA TYR A 254 3.79 -18.56 -10.49
C TYR A 254 2.84 -18.84 -9.31
N GLY A 255 1.79 -18.04 -9.14
CA GLY A 255 0.68 -18.35 -8.24
C GLY A 255 0.60 -17.53 -6.95
N TYR A 256 1.49 -16.56 -6.73
CA TYR A 256 1.30 -15.61 -5.63
C TYR A 256 0.04 -14.77 -5.87
N ASP A 257 -0.84 -14.70 -4.87
CA ASP A 257 -2.08 -13.92 -4.87
C ASP A 257 -2.20 -13.01 -3.63
N GLY A 258 -1.11 -12.86 -2.87
CA GLY A 258 -1.05 -12.03 -1.67
C GLY A 258 -0.79 -10.55 -1.95
N PRO A 259 -0.83 -9.71 -0.90
CA PRO A 259 -0.64 -8.26 -1.02
C PRO A 259 0.81 -7.83 -1.32
N VAL A 260 0.94 -6.69 -1.99
CA VAL A 260 2.19 -5.92 -2.09
C VAL A 260 2.05 -4.61 -1.35
N TYR A 261 2.96 -4.30 -0.42
CA TYR A 261 2.98 -3.04 0.30
C TYR A 261 4.12 -2.14 -0.16
N CYS A 262 3.81 -0.88 -0.46
CA CYS A 262 4.78 0.15 -0.81
C CYS A 262 4.16 1.54 -0.65
N SER A 263 4.90 2.62 -0.95
CA SER A 263 4.31 3.96 -0.99
C SER A 263 3.50 4.19 -2.28
N GLU A 264 2.56 5.13 -2.27
CA GLU A 264 1.76 5.49 -3.46
C GLU A 264 2.63 5.88 -4.68
N PRO A 265 3.70 6.69 -4.55
CA PRO A 265 4.59 6.97 -5.67
C PRO A 265 5.35 5.72 -6.14
N THR A 266 5.80 4.86 -5.23
CA THR A 266 6.47 3.61 -5.60
C THR A 266 5.56 2.69 -6.40
N SER A 267 4.29 2.53 -6.02
CA SER A 267 3.31 1.75 -6.80
C SER A 267 3.20 2.22 -8.25
N SER A 268 3.11 3.54 -8.44
CA SER A 268 3.00 4.15 -9.78
C SER A 268 4.27 3.98 -10.61
N LEU A 269 5.43 4.27 -10.03
CA LEU A 269 6.72 4.17 -10.70
C LEU A 269 7.11 2.71 -11.00
N MET A 270 6.83 1.79 -10.08
CA MET A 270 7.05 0.36 -10.26
C MET A 270 6.30 -0.16 -11.49
N THR A 271 5.02 0.19 -11.62
CA THR A 271 4.19 -0.19 -12.78
C THR A 271 4.76 0.36 -14.09
N LEU A 272 5.20 1.62 -14.08
CA LEU A 272 5.83 2.25 -15.25
C LEU A 272 7.11 1.51 -15.66
N LEU A 273 8.02 1.27 -14.72
CA LEU A 273 9.33 0.68 -15.00
C LEU A 273 9.23 -0.81 -15.37
N GLN A 274 8.31 -1.55 -14.75
CA GLN A 274 8.04 -2.94 -15.15
C GLN A 274 7.48 -3.03 -16.57
N GLY A 275 6.61 -2.09 -16.97
CA GLY A 275 6.10 -2.00 -18.34
C GLY A 275 7.20 -1.68 -19.34
N ASP A 276 8.03 -0.68 -19.05
CA ASP A 276 9.18 -0.31 -19.89
C ASP A 276 10.18 -1.47 -20.03
N TYR A 277 10.45 -2.21 -18.96
CA TYR A 277 11.29 -3.40 -18.99
C TYR A 277 10.78 -4.45 -20.00
N LEU A 278 9.47 -4.73 -20.03
CA LEU A 278 8.89 -5.66 -21.00
C LEU A 278 9.06 -5.17 -22.45
N ASP A 279 8.84 -3.87 -22.67
CA ASP A 279 8.98 -3.25 -24.00
C ASP A 279 10.43 -3.34 -24.50
N VAL A 280 11.40 -3.04 -23.63
CA VAL A 280 12.84 -3.13 -23.94
C VAL A 280 13.24 -4.57 -24.24
N MET A 281 12.89 -5.53 -23.37
CA MET A 281 13.22 -6.95 -23.57
C MET A 281 12.67 -7.48 -24.90
N THR A 282 11.43 -7.13 -25.22
CA THR A 282 10.78 -7.52 -26.48
C THR A 282 11.49 -6.94 -27.70
N LYS A 283 11.87 -5.65 -27.66
CA LYS A 283 12.61 -4.99 -28.75
C LYS A 283 14.02 -5.55 -28.95
N GLU A 284 14.65 -6.03 -27.87
CA GLU A 284 15.94 -6.72 -27.93
C GLU A 284 15.83 -8.19 -28.36
N GLY A 285 14.64 -8.70 -28.63
CA GLY A 285 14.41 -10.09 -29.02
C GLY A 285 14.61 -11.08 -27.87
N ARG A 286 14.51 -10.62 -26.62
CA ARG A 286 14.64 -11.43 -25.41
C ARG A 286 13.26 -11.74 -24.84
N ALA A 287 13.06 -12.98 -24.42
CA ALA A 287 11.83 -13.36 -23.73
C ALA A 287 11.88 -12.88 -22.27
N PRO A 288 10.96 -12.01 -21.83
CA PRO A 288 10.87 -11.59 -20.43
C PRO A 288 10.39 -12.75 -19.54
N ALA A 289 10.73 -12.69 -18.25
CA ALA A 289 10.36 -13.73 -17.29
C ALA A 289 8.84 -13.77 -16.99
N TYR A 290 8.15 -12.66 -17.22
CA TYR A 290 6.72 -12.42 -17.01
C TYR A 290 6.14 -11.56 -18.15
N GLY A 291 4.82 -11.46 -18.22
CA GLY A 291 4.07 -10.68 -19.22
C GLY A 291 3.29 -9.52 -18.62
N ALA A 292 2.53 -8.83 -19.47
CA ALA A 292 1.76 -7.65 -19.07
C ALA A 292 0.58 -7.96 -18.13
N GLU A 293 0.01 -9.17 -18.20
CA GLU A 293 -1.04 -9.61 -17.26
C GLU A 293 -0.48 -9.72 -15.83
N ASP A 294 0.74 -10.23 -15.67
CA ASP A 294 1.37 -10.37 -14.36
C ASP A 294 1.62 -9.00 -13.69
N ILE A 295 1.91 -7.95 -14.48
CA ILE A 295 1.99 -6.56 -13.98
C ILE A 295 0.61 -6.06 -13.54
N ARG A 296 -0.46 -6.44 -14.25
CA ARG A 296 -1.82 -6.06 -13.88
C ARG A 296 -2.25 -6.73 -12.57
N ASP A 297 -1.82 -7.97 -12.33
CA ASP A 297 -2.01 -8.62 -11.04
C ASP A 297 -1.26 -7.86 -9.93
N VAL A 298 -0.03 -7.42 -10.17
CA VAL A 298 0.68 -6.51 -9.23
C VAL A 298 -0.16 -5.27 -8.91
N ILE A 299 -0.78 -4.63 -9.91
CA ILE A 299 -1.64 -3.46 -9.68
C ILE A 299 -2.84 -3.82 -8.78
N ILE A 300 -3.52 -4.93 -9.05
CA ILE A 300 -4.69 -5.40 -8.28
C ILE A 300 -4.32 -5.77 -6.84
N HIS A 301 -3.11 -6.24 -6.60
CA HIS A 301 -2.69 -6.72 -5.29
C HIS A 301 -1.83 -5.70 -4.50
N THR A 302 -1.47 -4.57 -5.10
CA THR A 302 -0.70 -3.52 -4.42
C THR A 302 -1.59 -2.69 -3.49
N ILE A 303 -1.24 -2.61 -2.20
CA ILE A 303 -1.86 -1.77 -1.17
C ILE A 303 -0.87 -0.66 -0.78
N PRO A 304 -1.04 0.57 -1.31
CA PRO A 304 -0.20 1.69 -0.93
C PRO A 304 -0.39 2.09 0.54
N LEU A 305 0.72 2.47 1.18
CA LEU A 305 0.77 2.94 2.57
C LEU A 305 1.41 4.33 2.65
N ASP A 306 0.91 5.13 3.59
CA ASP A 306 1.54 6.41 3.91
C ASP A 306 2.76 6.20 4.81
N TRP A 307 3.72 7.13 4.75
CA TRP A 307 4.82 7.13 5.71
C TRP A 307 4.32 7.38 7.13
N GLY A 308 4.90 6.65 8.09
CA GLY A 308 4.50 6.70 9.50
C GLY A 308 3.20 5.95 9.84
N GLU A 309 2.52 5.36 8.85
CA GLU A 309 1.37 4.50 9.08
C GLU A 309 1.80 3.13 9.61
N VAL A 310 1.42 2.81 10.86
CA VAL A 310 1.59 1.47 11.43
C VAL A 310 0.51 0.55 10.85
N THR A 311 0.95 -0.50 10.14
CA THR A 311 0.08 -1.38 9.35
C THR A 311 0.28 -2.82 9.80
N ASP A 312 -0.79 -3.50 10.26
CA ASP A 312 -0.77 -4.95 10.46
C ASP A 312 -0.73 -5.63 9.07
N VAL A 313 0.28 -6.46 8.80
CA VAL A 313 0.45 -7.17 7.50
C VAL A 313 0.44 -8.69 7.64
N SER A 314 0.49 -9.17 8.87
CA SER A 314 0.25 -10.56 9.25
C SER A 314 -0.26 -10.58 10.70
N PRO A 315 -0.62 -11.74 11.26
CA PRO A 315 -1.07 -11.84 12.64
C PRO A 315 -0.06 -11.33 13.67
N ASP A 316 1.23 -11.37 13.34
CA ASP A 316 2.31 -11.07 14.27
C ASP A 316 3.34 -10.06 13.76
N ILE A 317 3.16 -9.48 12.57
CA ILE A 317 4.06 -8.46 12.02
C ILE A 317 3.28 -7.20 11.67
N ARG A 318 3.78 -6.08 12.17
CA ARG A 318 3.40 -4.74 11.71
C ARG A 318 4.54 -4.10 10.96
N ILE A 319 4.23 -3.36 9.90
CA ILE A 319 5.22 -2.55 9.18
C ILE A 319 4.92 -1.07 9.32
N THR A 320 5.96 -0.26 9.20
CA THR A 320 5.86 1.20 9.05
C THR A 320 6.88 1.64 8.02
N LEU A 321 6.41 2.38 7.01
CA LEU A 321 7.29 2.95 5.98
C LEU A 321 7.79 4.32 6.45
N HIS A 322 9.07 4.60 6.23
CA HIS A 322 9.68 5.89 6.54
C HIS A 322 10.48 6.40 5.34
N ASN A 323 10.55 7.71 5.13
CA ASN A 323 11.36 8.28 4.03
C ASN A 323 12.81 7.77 4.07
N SER A 324 13.30 7.20 2.96
CA SER A 324 14.72 6.83 2.80
C SER A 324 15.54 7.91 2.09
N GLY A 325 14.90 8.89 1.46
CA GLY A 325 15.59 10.01 0.80
C GLY A 325 16.29 9.65 -0.52
N HIS A 326 16.07 8.44 -1.06
CA HIS A 326 16.73 7.95 -2.28
C HIS A 326 16.04 8.43 -3.56
N ILE A 327 14.80 7.98 -3.79
CA ILE A 327 13.94 8.40 -4.90
C ILE A 327 12.53 8.76 -4.41
N LEU A 328 11.69 9.30 -5.29
CA LEU A 328 10.30 9.64 -4.95
C LEU A 328 9.56 8.40 -4.39
N GLY A 329 9.06 8.50 -3.15
CA GLY A 329 8.36 7.42 -2.46
C GLY A 329 9.25 6.32 -1.85
N SER A 330 10.58 6.43 -1.99
CA SER A 330 11.51 5.46 -1.40
C SER A 330 11.39 5.36 0.12
N SER A 331 11.38 4.14 0.62
CA SER A 331 11.00 3.84 2.00
C SER A 331 11.99 2.91 2.70
N LEU A 332 12.42 3.31 3.89
CA LEU A 332 12.92 2.41 4.93
C LEU A 332 11.72 1.64 5.47
N VAL A 333 11.87 0.34 5.70
CA VAL A 333 10.81 -0.52 6.24
C VAL A 333 11.16 -0.88 7.68
N HIS A 334 10.38 -0.38 8.63
CA HIS A 334 10.43 -0.80 10.04
C HIS A 334 9.44 -1.94 10.25
N LEU A 335 9.92 -3.08 10.74
CA LEU A 335 9.12 -4.25 11.10
C LEU A 335 9.07 -4.38 12.62
N HIS A 336 7.86 -4.41 13.17
CA HIS A 336 7.58 -4.70 14.57
C HIS A 336 7.00 -6.11 14.69
N ILE A 337 7.77 -7.04 15.25
CA ILE A 337 7.43 -8.46 15.29
C ILE A 337 6.95 -8.87 16.68
N GLY A 338 5.84 -9.60 16.74
CA GLY A 338 5.16 -10.03 17.96
C GLY A 338 4.67 -8.85 18.79
N LYS A 339 4.93 -8.89 20.10
CA LYS A 339 4.67 -7.78 21.03
C LYS A 339 5.97 -7.00 21.29
N GLY A 340 6.69 -6.65 20.24
CA GLY A 340 8.04 -6.13 20.32
C GLY A 340 9.05 -7.20 20.74
N LEU A 341 8.86 -8.43 20.26
CA LEU A 341 9.82 -9.52 20.43
C LEU A 341 11.15 -9.13 19.78
N HIS A 342 11.07 -8.65 18.53
CA HIS A 342 12.21 -8.19 17.74
C HIS A 342 11.75 -7.13 16.75
N ASN A 343 12.58 -6.12 16.50
CA ASN A 343 12.30 -5.06 15.53
C ASN A 343 13.44 -4.96 14.54
N ILE A 344 13.08 -4.93 13.26
CA ILE A 344 14.02 -4.87 12.15
C ILE A 344 13.81 -3.56 11.41
N VAL A 345 14.88 -2.89 11.03
CA VAL A 345 14.84 -1.86 9.98
C VAL A 345 15.57 -2.40 8.77
N TYR A 346 14.86 -2.49 7.64
CA TYR A 346 15.45 -2.73 6.35
C TYR A 346 15.47 -1.43 5.56
N THR A 347 16.65 -0.96 5.15
CA THR A 347 16.76 0.37 4.55
C THR A 347 16.32 0.42 3.09
N GLY A 348 16.44 -0.70 2.36
CA GLY A 348 16.62 -0.62 0.90
C GLY A 348 17.75 0.35 0.56
N ASP A 349 17.62 1.05 -0.55
CA ASP A 349 18.50 2.17 -0.87
C ASP A 349 18.08 3.43 -0.09
N PHE A 350 19.07 4.15 0.43
CA PHE A 350 18.79 5.37 1.21
C PHE A 350 19.87 6.43 1.02
N LYS A 351 19.50 7.69 1.29
CA LYS A 351 20.45 8.80 1.34
C LYS A 351 20.27 9.59 2.62
N TYR A 352 21.25 9.50 3.52
CA TYR A 352 21.29 10.29 4.75
C TYR A 352 21.91 11.68 4.54
N GLY A 353 21.41 12.39 3.53
CA GLY A 353 21.81 13.75 3.20
C GLY A 353 20.68 14.45 2.45
N LYS A 354 20.51 15.74 2.70
CA LYS A 354 19.48 16.52 2.02
C LYS A 354 19.87 16.68 0.55
N THR A 355 18.95 16.39 -0.36
CA THR A 355 19.13 16.60 -1.80
C THR A 355 18.25 17.77 -2.27
N LEU A 356 18.31 18.09 -3.56
CA LEU A 356 17.43 19.12 -4.15
C LEU A 356 15.95 18.72 -4.08
N LEU A 357 15.64 17.42 -4.17
CA LEU A 357 14.28 16.91 -4.26
C LEU A 357 13.78 16.32 -2.95
N LEU A 358 14.67 15.68 -2.17
CA LEU A 358 14.28 14.81 -1.06
C LEU A 358 14.94 15.22 0.24
N SER A 359 14.18 15.02 1.32
CA SER A 359 14.71 15.12 2.68
C SER A 359 15.61 13.92 2.99
N PRO A 360 16.55 14.04 3.94
CA PRO A 360 17.40 12.93 4.37
C PRO A 360 16.56 11.74 4.85
N ALA A 361 17.15 10.55 4.77
CA ALA A 361 16.61 9.34 5.39
C ALA A 361 16.28 9.57 6.88
N VAL A 362 15.18 8.98 7.34
CA VAL A 362 14.84 8.96 8.77
C VAL A 362 15.86 8.10 9.53
N SER A 363 16.32 8.58 10.67
CA SER A 363 17.26 7.87 11.56
C SER A 363 16.68 7.56 12.94
N MET A 364 15.44 7.98 13.20
CA MET A 364 14.77 7.83 14.50
C MET A 364 13.65 6.81 14.40
N PHE A 365 13.72 5.76 15.21
CA PHE A 365 12.75 4.68 15.27
C PHE A 365 12.37 4.38 16.73
N PRO A 366 11.17 3.84 17.02
CA PRO A 366 10.76 3.54 18.38
C PRO A 366 11.65 2.49 19.08
N ARG A 367 12.03 1.44 18.35
CA ARG A 367 12.88 0.33 18.83
C ARG A 367 13.44 -0.44 17.64
N VAL A 368 14.72 -0.80 17.68
CA VAL A 368 15.42 -1.53 16.61
C VAL A 368 16.47 -2.45 17.24
N GLU A 369 16.38 -3.75 16.97
CA GLU A 369 17.38 -4.75 17.35
C GLU A 369 18.28 -5.15 16.17
N THR A 370 17.75 -5.09 14.95
CA THR A 370 18.49 -5.44 13.73
C THR A 370 18.31 -4.36 12.68
N LEU A 371 19.42 -3.84 12.19
CA LEU A 371 19.48 -2.96 11.03
C LEU A 371 20.09 -3.72 9.87
N ILE A 372 19.35 -3.81 8.77
CA ILE A 372 19.83 -4.32 7.50
C ILE A 372 19.94 -3.13 6.57
N MET A 373 21.16 -2.77 6.20
CA MET A 373 21.41 -1.59 5.38
C MET A 373 22.16 -1.90 4.09
N GLU A 374 21.95 -1.07 3.07
CA GLU A 374 22.74 -1.10 1.85
C GLU A 374 24.22 -0.74 2.11
N SER A 375 25.08 -1.12 1.18
CA SER A 375 26.52 -0.88 1.26
C SER A 375 27.11 -0.55 -0.11
N THR A 376 26.35 0.12 -0.98
CA THR A 376 26.76 0.46 -2.35
C THR A 376 28.05 1.28 -2.36
N TYR A 377 28.16 2.20 -1.42
CA TYR A 377 29.35 3.04 -1.18
C TYR A 377 30.06 2.65 0.13
N GLY A 378 30.09 1.35 0.46
CA GLY A 378 30.65 0.86 1.72
C GLY A 378 32.18 0.82 1.79
N ALA A 379 32.88 1.02 0.66
CA ALA A 379 34.34 0.97 0.64
C ALA A 379 34.98 2.27 1.19
N PRO A 380 36.16 2.21 1.83
CA PRO A 380 36.79 3.39 2.46
C PRO A 380 37.08 4.55 1.50
N ASP A 381 37.27 4.26 0.21
CA ASP A 381 37.57 5.20 -0.86
C ASP A 381 36.33 5.72 -1.59
N ASN A 382 35.15 5.21 -1.25
CA ASN A 382 33.87 5.59 -1.88
C ASN A 382 33.29 6.86 -1.25
N ILE A 383 34.08 7.94 -1.24
CA ILE A 383 33.67 9.26 -0.76
C ILE A 383 33.07 10.04 -1.92
N VAL A 384 31.74 10.17 -1.93
CA VAL A 384 30.98 10.96 -2.91
C VAL A 384 30.76 12.37 -2.34
N PRO A 385 30.77 13.45 -3.17
CA PRO A 385 30.62 14.83 -2.70
C PRO A 385 29.32 15.14 -1.95
#